data_AF-A0A2D7HVN5-F1
#
_entry.id   AF-A0A2D7HVN5-F1
#
_cell.length_a   1.000
_cell.length_b   1.000
_cell.length_c   1.000
_cell.angle_alpha   90.00
_cell.angle_beta   90.00
_cell.angle_gamma   90.00
#
_symmetry.space_group_name_H-M   'P 1'
#
loop_
_entity.id
_entity.type
_entity.pdbx_description
1 polymer ?
#
loop_
_entity_poly.entity_id
_entity_poly.type
_entity_poly.pdbx_seq_one_letter_code
_entity_poly.pdbx_strand_id
1 'polypeptide(L)'
;MSSATTEDVKVTPDETSLSRGVGEVWLGHLLVFAIPLTATLFVWSGPHPWYIAPLFLIPLAVFQWWDTRDWMEKSEPEEELPDWPFDLLVYMLAALHFFMLVGLVHLFVQQSAFSLDMVMVVAVVGGSSGFSIITAHELIHRKEAFPQTLGRIMLSSVLYEHFYTEHLRGHHVRVGTDLDAATARYGETFREFWKRTVPGQFRSAWSLECARLGDEEMGILDPRQSKNRIVHGLLLGWGVAFGILAFFGWPAFLAYVLQAFIAVRLLEAVNYFEHWGLQRSGRRVKPTDSWDTHSWFTYYGLVGLSRHADHHTVPSRPYQALRVCDEAPVLPVGYLALVDMVLARNDEFIKIAKSVLRDRKLGPFASEEGEGLALLEDQRVIKAPLLQRLLTKLPVVLRKTLVPVLVLLAISFGAWMEADGAYSFQWTLLRNGLIAGIFVGLFIAQRRFHEWVQNAWLSWGCAIALLCVIGTSLKGVIG
;
A
#
# COMPACT_ATOMS: atom_id res chain seq x y z
N MET A 1 -34.19 36.35 -25.99
CA MET A 1 -34.34 34.90 -26.21
C MET A 1 -33.77 34.57 -27.59
N SER A 2 -32.55 34.07 -27.64
CA SER A 2 -32.02 33.30 -28.77
C SER A 2 -30.89 32.45 -28.19
N SER A 3 -31.02 31.14 -28.35
CA SER A 3 -30.22 30.09 -27.73
C SER A 3 -28.82 30.04 -28.31
N ALA A 4 -27.81 30.24 -27.45
CA ALA A 4 -26.43 29.86 -27.77
C ALA A 4 -26.32 28.33 -27.60
N THR A 5 -26.20 27.64 -28.72
CA THR A 5 -25.88 26.21 -28.79
C THR A 5 -24.45 26.00 -28.35
N THR A 6 -24.25 25.05 -27.46
CA THR A 6 -22.97 24.50 -27.03
C THR A 6 -22.23 23.94 -28.23
N GLU A 7 -21.11 24.56 -28.60
CA GLU A 7 -20.14 23.93 -29.49
C GLU A 7 -19.44 22.81 -28.73
N ASP A 8 -19.71 21.57 -29.13
CA ASP A 8 -18.93 20.41 -28.77
C ASP A 8 -17.50 20.62 -29.26
N VAL A 9 -16.57 20.76 -28.30
CA VAL A 9 -15.14 20.72 -28.58
C VAL A 9 -14.81 19.29 -29.01
N LYS A 10 -14.81 19.06 -30.33
CA LYS A 10 -14.20 17.87 -30.93
C LYS A 10 -12.71 17.91 -30.64
N VAL A 11 -12.30 17.19 -29.59
CA VAL A 11 -10.91 16.79 -29.40
C VAL A 11 -10.55 15.90 -30.58
N THR A 12 -9.70 16.38 -31.47
CA THR A 12 -9.08 15.54 -32.50
C THR A 12 -8.10 14.61 -31.80
N PRO A 13 -8.20 13.27 -31.98
CA PRO A 13 -7.22 12.34 -31.45
C PRO A 13 -5.86 12.66 -32.08
N ASP A 14 -4.85 12.85 -31.23
CA ASP A 14 -3.46 12.86 -31.68
C ASP A 14 -3.15 11.49 -32.31
N GLU A 15 -2.55 11.45 -33.50
CA GLU A 15 -2.34 10.24 -34.32
C GLU A 15 -1.39 9.19 -33.68
N THR A 16 -1.01 9.37 -32.41
CA THR A 16 -0.14 8.48 -31.64
C THR A 16 -0.85 7.66 -30.56
N SER A 17 -2.16 7.82 -30.33
CA SER A 17 -2.88 6.95 -29.38
C SER A 17 -3.24 5.60 -30.04
N LEU A 18 -2.35 4.61 -29.90
CA LEU A 18 -2.64 3.24 -30.27
C LEU A 18 -3.75 2.70 -29.35
N SER A 19 -4.99 2.65 -29.84
CA SER A 19 -6.09 1.94 -29.17
C SER A 19 -5.73 0.44 -29.11
N ARG A 20 -5.74 -0.13 -27.90
CA ARG A 20 -5.47 -1.56 -27.69
C ARG A 20 -6.77 -2.32 -27.58
N GLY A 21 -6.85 -3.44 -28.29
CA GLY A 21 -8.01 -4.32 -28.24
C GLY A 21 -8.22 -4.94 -26.85
N VAL A 22 -9.47 -5.24 -26.53
CA VAL A 22 -9.92 -5.83 -25.25
C VAL A 22 -8.99 -6.94 -24.73
N GLY A 23 -8.59 -7.87 -25.60
CA GLY A 23 -7.76 -9.01 -25.22
C GLY A 23 -6.35 -8.62 -24.75
N GLU A 24 -5.73 -7.62 -25.36
CA GLU A 24 -4.40 -7.15 -24.98
C GLU A 24 -4.44 -6.45 -23.62
N VAL A 25 -5.41 -5.55 -23.42
CA VAL A 25 -5.62 -4.85 -22.15
C VAL A 25 -5.92 -5.84 -21.03
N TRP A 26 -6.81 -6.81 -21.28
CA TRP A 26 -7.18 -7.83 -20.30
C TRP A 26 -6.00 -8.74 -19.93
N LEU A 27 -5.20 -9.18 -20.92
CA LEU A 27 -4.00 -9.99 -20.67
C LEU A 27 -2.97 -9.24 -19.84
N GLY A 28 -2.77 -7.95 -20.08
CA GLY A 28 -1.90 -7.12 -19.24
C GLY A 28 -2.36 -7.11 -17.78
N HIS A 29 -3.66 -6.97 -17.56
CA HIS A 29 -4.24 -6.96 -16.20
C HIS A 29 -4.19 -8.30 -15.48
N LEU A 30 -3.77 -9.42 -16.10
CA LEU A 30 -3.46 -10.64 -15.34
C LEU A 30 -2.32 -10.46 -14.34
N LEU A 31 -1.50 -9.41 -14.51
CA LEU A 31 -0.42 -9.05 -13.59
C LEU A 31 -0.91 -8.77 -12.16
N VAL A 32 -2.17 -8.34 -11.98
CA VAL A 32 -2.79 -8.10 -10.66
C VAL A 32 -2.73 -9.31 -9.73
N PHE A 33 -2.67 -10.53 -10.27
CA PHE A 33 -2.64 -11.76 -9.46
C PHE A 33 -1.26 -12.08 -8.89
N ALA A 34 -0.18 -11.49 -9.41
CA ALA A 34 1.14 -11.98 -9.10
C ALA A 34 1.52 -11.84 -7.61
N ILE A 35 1.18 -10.70 -6.99
CA ILE A 35 1.43 -10.47 -5.56
C ILE A 35 0.46 -11.28 -4.68
N PRO A 36 -0.87 -11.25 -4.91
CA PRO A 36 -1.82 -12.10 -4.20
C PRO A 36 -1.49 -13.59 -4.27
N LEU A 37 -1.16 -14.14 -5.44
CA LEU A 37 -0.79 -15.54 -5.59
C LEU A 37 0.50 -15.87 -4.83
N THR A 38 1.49 -14.98 -4.84
CA THR A 38 2.72 -15.16 -4.06
C THR A 38 2.41 -15.25 -2.55
N ALA A 39 1.54 -14.38 -2.05
CA ALA A 39 1.15 -14.38 -0.64
C ALA A 39 0.28 -15.59 -0.28
N THR A 40 -0.65 -16.00 -1.15
CA THR A 40 -1.42 -17.24 -0.99
C THR A 40 -0.50 -18.45 -0.95
N LEU A 41 0.45 -18.56 -1.89
CA LEU A 41 1.43 -19.65 -1.92
C LEU A 41 2.26 -19.66 -0.64
N PHE A 42 2.70 -18.49 -0.15
CA PHE A 42 3.40 -18.38 1.13
C PHE A 42 2.57 -19.00 2.26
N VAL A 43 1.36 -18.50 2.52
CA VAL A 43 0.60 -18.95 3.70
C VAL A 43 0.18 -20.42 3.66
N TRP A 44 -0.02 -21.00 2.47
CA TRP A 44 -0.44 -22.40 2.31
C TRP A 44 0.70 -23.41 2.15
N SER A 45 1.92 -22.95 1.84
CA SER A 45 3.11 -23.82 1.79
C SER A 45 3.96 -23.77 3.07
N GLY A 46 3.62 -22.87 4.00
CA GLY A 46 4.27 -22.78 5.29
C GLY A 46 3.89 -23.93 6.24
N PRO A 47 4.63 -24.09 7.35
CA PRO A 47 5.71 -23.21 7.78
C PRO A 47 7.00 -23.40 7.00
N HIS A 48 7.76 -22.31 6.81
CA HIS A 48 8.96 -22.35 5.98
C HIS A 48 10.24 -22.41 6.80
N PRO A 49 11.25 -23.14 6.31
CA PRO A 49 12.62 -22.96 6.76
C PRO A 49 13.10 -21.53 6.52
N TRP A 50 14.03 -21.07 7.36
CA TRP A 50 14.52 -19.69 7.33
C TRP A 50 15.13 -19.25 5.99
N TYR A 51 15.61 -20.19 5.17
CA TYR A 51 16.20 -19.93 3.85
C TYR A 51 15.17 -19.95 2.71
N ILE A 52 13.95 -20.46 2.95
CA ILE A 52 12.86 -20.49 1.97
C ILE A 52 11.96 -19.26 2.12
N ALA A 53 11.60 -18.89 3.36
CA ALA A 53 10.66 -17.78 3.62
C ALA A 53 11.05 -16.47 2.90
N PRO A 54 12.34 -16.03 2.92
CA PRO A 54 12.76 -14.80 2.22
C PRO A 54 12.59 -14.83 0.70
N LEU A 55 12.54 -16.01 0.07
CA LEU A 55 12.38 -16.13 -1.39
C LEU A 55 11.03 -15.59 -1.87
N PHE A 56 10.02 -15.58 -1.00
CA PHE A 56 8.70 -15.00 -1.29
C PHE A 56 8.71 -13.46 -1.41
N LEU A 57 9.81 -12.79 -1.06
CA LEU A 57 10.00 -11.36 -1.33
C LEU A 57 10.48 -11.08 -2.76
N ILE A 58 10.99 -12.09 -3.48
CA ILE A 58 11.57 -11.89 -4.81
C ILE A 58 10.53 -11.31 -5.78
N PRO A 59 9.29 -11.84 -5.90
CA PRO A 59 8.30 -11.25 -6.79
C PRO A 59 8.02 -9.78 -6.46
N LEU A 60 7.81 -9.45 -5.18
CA LEU A 60 7.59 -8.08 -4.74
C LEU A 60 8.77 -7.15 -5.12
N ALA A 61 10.00 -7.59 -4.88
CA ALA A 61 11.21 -6.83 -5.23
C ALA A 61 11.37 -6.63 -6.74
N VAL A 62 11.05 -7.66 -7.54
CA VAL A 62 11.07 -7.58 -9.01
C VAL A 62 10.03 -6.58 -9.51
N PHE A 63 8.81 -6.62 -8.95
CA PHE A 63 7.74 -5.70 -9.33
C PHE A 63 8.04 -4.26 -8.93
N GLN A 64 8.57 -4.06 -7.72
CA GLN A 64 9.04 -2.74 -7.30
C GLN A 64 10.14 -2.21 -8.24
N TRP A 65 11.04 -3.09 -8.71
CA TRP A 65 12.05 -2.73 -9.70
C TRP A 65 11.47 -2.41 -11.08
N TRP A 66 10.47 -3.17 -11.55
CA TRP A 66 9.74 -2.87 -12.79
C TRP A 66 9.03 -1.52 -12.73
N ASP A 67 8.45 -1.19 -11.58
CA ASP A 67 7.72 0.05 -11.36
C ASP A 67 8.62 1.31 -11.32
N THR A 68 9.95 1.12 -11.30
CA THR A 68 10.96 2.19 -11.49
C THR A 68 11.45 2.34 -12.93
N ARG A 69 11.01 1.47 -13.86
CA ARG A 69 11.45 1.54 -15.26
C ARG A 69 10.63 2.59 -16.01
N ASP A 70 11.23 3.15 -17.07
CA ASP A 70 10.57 4.12 -17.96
C ASP A 70 9.59 3.46 -18.95
N TRP A 71 8.98 2.33 -18.56
CA TRP A 71 7.94 1.67 -19.34
C TRP A 71 6.63 2.40 -19.09
N MET A 72 6.31 3.31 -19.99
CA MET A 72 5.13 4.17 -19.87
C MET A 72 3.91 3.51 -20.51
N GLU A 73 2.78 3.56 -19.82
CA GLU A 73 1.47 3.23 -20.37
C GLU A 73 0.63 4.50 -20.49
N LYS A 74 0.38 4.90 -21.74
CA LYS A 74 -0.36 6.11 -22.11
C LYS A 74 -1.48 5.82 -23.12
N SER A 75 -1.77 4.55 -23.41
CA SER A 75 -2.83 4.21 -24.36
C SER A 75 -4.20 4.60 -23.81
N GLU A 76 -4.99 5.32 -24.59
CA GLU A 76 -6.40 5.54 -24.26
C GLU A 76 -7.20 4.22 -24.40
N PRO A 77 -8.15 3.95 -23.50
CA PRO A 77 -9.02 2.80 -23.65
C PRO A 77 -10.00 3.00 -24.81
N GLU A 78 -10.43 1.90 -25.43
CA GLU A 78 -11.53 1.93 -26.39
C GLU A 78 -12.83 2.38 -25.69
N GLU A 79 -13.71 3.11 -26.40
CA GLU A 79 -14.91 3.69 -25.81
C GLU A 79 -15.93 2.65 -25.28
N GLU A 80 -15.85 1.40 -25.73
CA GLU A 80 -16.83 0.33 -25.46
C GLU A 80 -16.19 -0.94 -24.85
N LEU A 81 -15.14 -0.83 -24.03
CA LEU A 81 -14.59 -2.01 -23.34
C LEU A 81 -15.68 -2.69 -22.47
N PRO A 82 -15.93 -4.01 -22.63
CA PRO A 82 -16.95 -4.70 -21.86
C PRO A 82 -16.53 -4.88 -20.40
N ASP A 83 -17.48 -4.84 -19.47
CA ASP A 83 -17.18 -5.03 -18.03
C ASP A 83 -16.78 -6.48 -17.69
N TRP A 84 -17.42 -7.47 -18.30
CA TRP A 84 -17.45 -8.83 -17.75
C TRP A 84 -16.13 -9.62 -17.71
N PRO A 85 -15.13 -9.46 -18.58
CA PRO A 85 -13.87 -10.15 -18.32
C PRO A 85 -13.03 -9.43 -17.24
N PHE A 86 -13.20 -8.11 -17.07
CA PHE A 86 -12.48 -7.30 -16.09
C PHE A 86 -13.06 -7.42 -14.68
N ASP A 87 -14.39 -7.47 -14.57
CA ASP A 87 -15.09 -7.73 -13.31
C ASP A 87 -14.74 -9.11 -12.75
N LEU A 88 -14.58 -10.11 -13.63
CA LEU A 88 -14.11 -11.44 -13.21
C LEU A 88 -12.75 -11.36 -12.52
N LEU A 89 -11.82 -10.50 -12.97
CA LEU A 89 -10.51 -10.34 -12.31
C LEU A 89 -10.67 -9.85 -10.87
N VAL A 90 -11.50 -8.82 -10.68
CA VAL A 90 -11.76 -8.21 -9.37
C VAL A 90 -12.42 -9.21 -8.41
N TYR A 91 -13.39 -10.00 -8.88
CA TYR A 91 -14.00 -11.04 -8.06
C TYR A 91 -13.04 -12.19 -7.72
N MET A 92 -12.18 -12.60 -8.65
CA MET A 92 -11.15 -13.60 -8.37
C MET A 92 -10.12 -13.09 -7.35
N LEU A 93 -9.72 -11.83 -7.43
CA LEU A 93 -8.85 -11.18 -6.44
C LEU A 93 -9.49 -11.16 -5.05
N ALA A 94 -10.78 -10.83 -4.95
CA ALA A 94 -11.52 -10.87 -3.70
C ALA A 94 -11.55 -12.28 -3.09
N ALA A 95 -11.84 -13.31 -3.90
CA ALA A 95 -11.82 -14.70 -3.44
C ALA A 95 -10.42 -15.13 -2.97
N LEU A 96 -9.39 -14.75 -3.73
CA LEU A 96 -7.99 -15.06 -3.41
C LEU A 96 -7.54 -14.39 -2.11
N HIS A 97 -7.98 -13.15 -1.84
CA HIS A 97 -7.71 -12.44 -0.59
C HIS A 97 -8.28 -13.19 0.62
N PHE A 98 -9.55 -13.61 0.57
CA PHE A 98 -10.13 -14.38 1.68
C PHE A 98 -9.45 -15.74 1.84
N PHE A 99 -9.12 -16.41 0.74
CA PHE A 99 -8.38 -17.67 0.78
C PHE A 99 -6.96 -17.51 1.37
N MET A 100 -6.29 -16.40 1.08
CA MET A 100 -5.03 -16.01 1.72
C MET A 100 -5.21 -15.76 3.22
N LEU A 101 -6.25 -15.05 3.66
CA LEU A 101 -6.49 -14.80 5.08
C LEU A 101 -6.80 -16.08 5.87
N VAL A 102 -7.53 -17.04 5.26
CA VAL A 102 -7.71 -18.37 5.85
C VAL A 102 -6.37 -19.09 5.98
N GLY A 103 -5.54 -19.05 4.95
CA GLY A 103 -4.19 -19.61 4.99
C GLY A 103 -3.31 -18.94 6.06
N LEU A 104 -3.42 -17.62 6.24
CA LEU A 104 -2.71 -16.88 7.28
C LEU A 104 -3.07 -17.40 8.68
N VAL A 105 -4.37 -17.55 8.95
CA VAL A 105 -4.83 -18.09 10.23
C VAL A 105 -4.34 -19.53 10.38
N HIS A 106 -4.48 -20.37 9.34
CA HIS A 106 -4.02 -21.76 9.34
C HIS A 106 -2.52 -21.88 9.68
N LEU A 107 -1.68 -21.06 9.04
CA LEU A 107 -0.23 -21.04 9.28
C LEU A 107 0.09 -20.78 10.76
N PHE A 108 -0.60 -19.83 11.39
CA PHE A 108 -0.37 -19.44 12.79
C PHE A 108 -1.17 -20.24 13.83
N VAL A 109 -1.95 -21.25 13.41
CA VAL A 109 -2.40 -22.32 14.32
C VAL A 109 -1.23 -23.23 14.71
N GLN A 110 -0.25 -23.38 13.82
CA GLN A 110 0.89 -24.28 13.96
C GLN A 110 2.22 -23.54 14.15
N GLN A 111 2.19 -22.21 14.26
CA GLN A 111 3.37 -21.35 14.36
C GLN A 111 3.24 -20.36 15.51
N SER A 112 4.39 -20.04 16.09
CA SER A 112 4.56 -18.96 17.04
C SER A 112 4.60 -17.60 16.38
N ALA A 113 4.26 -16.57 17.16
CA ALA A 113 4.40 -15.19 16.76
C ALA A 113 5.86 -14.70 16.60
N PHE A 114 6.85 -15.50 17.03
CA PHE A 114 8.27 -15.17 16.93
C PHE A 114 8.98 -15.96 15.82
N SER A 115 8.23 -16.63 14.95
CA SER A 115 8.78 -17.30 13.77
C SER A 115 9.27 -16.30 12.72
N LEU A 116 10.17 -16.75 11.83
CA LEU A 116 10.54 -15.94 10.67
C LEU A 116 9.32 -15.66 9.79
N ASP A 117 8.40 -16.62 9.69
CA ASP A 117 7.16 -16.45 8.93
C ASP A 117 6.32 -15.26 9.45
N MET A 118 6.34 -14.96 10.76
CA MET A 118 5.69 -13.75 11.30
C MET A 118 6.34 -12.47 10.77
N VAL A 119 7.67 -12.44 10.64
CA VAL A 119 8.36 -11.29 10.03
C VAL A 119 7.98 -11.17 8.55
N MET A 120 7.84 -12.31 7.86
CA MET A 120 7.43 -12.36 6.46
C MET A 120 5.98 -11.94 6.24
N VAL A 121 5.08 -12.16 7.20
CA VAL A 121 3.68 -11.66 7.17
C VAL A 121 3.66 -10.16 6.91
N VAL A 122 4.56 -9.39 7.54
CA VAL A 122 4.59 -7.92 7.38
C VAL A 122 4.76 -7.54 5.92
N ALA A 123 5.69 -8.17 5.20
CA ALA A 123 6.03 -7.77 3.84
C ALA A 123 5.18 -8.49 2.77
N VAL A 124 4.99 -9.80 2.91
CA VAL A 124 4.31 -10.63 1.89
C VAL A 124 2.80 -10.52 2.03
N VAL A 125 2.27 -10.85 3.22
CA VAL A 125 0.82 -10.88 3.45
C VAL A 125 0.27 -9.48 3.65
N GLY A 126 0.93 -8.64 4.44
CA GLY A 126 0.57 -7.23 4.63
C GLY A 126 0.66 -6.44 3.32
N GLY A 127 1.69 -6.69 2.52
CA GLY A 127 1.81 -6.18 1.15
C GLY A 127 0.60 -6.58 0.29
N SER A 128 0.32 -7.88 0.20
CA SER A 128 -0.84 -8.38 -0.57
C SER A 128 -2.18 -7.84 -0.06
N SER A 129 -2.38 -7.72 1.26
CA SER A 129 -3.60 -7.13 1.82
C SER A 129 -3.77 -5.66 1.44
N GLY A 130 -2.67 -4.91 1.27
CA GLY A 130 -2.70 -3.56 0.70
C GLY A 130 -3.22 -3.55 -0.75
N PHE A 131 -2.80 -4.51 -1.57
CA PHE A 131 -3.32 -4.69 -2.93
C PHE A 131 -4.80 -5.05 -2.92
N SER A 132 -5.25 -5.86 -1.96
CA SER A 132 -6.67 -6.19 -1.80
C SER A 132 -7.53 -4.97 -1.46
N ILE A 133 -6.97 -3.91 -0.85
CA ILE A 133 -7.70 -2.65 -0.67
C ILE A 133 -7.98 -1.98 -2.01
N ILE A 134 -7.11 -2.09 -3.01
CA ILE A 134 -7.35 -1.56 -4.37
C ILE A 134 -8.51 -2.30 -5.04
N THR A 135 -8.56 -3.62 -4.85
CA THR A 135 -9.70 -4.44 -5.30
C THR A 135 -10.99 -4.03 -4.59
N ALA A 136 -10.93 -3.82 -3.27
CA ALA A 136 -12.07 -3.36 -2.50
C ALA A 136 -12.53 -1.95 -2.91
N HIS A 137 -11.58 -1.06 -3.20
CA HIS A 137 -11.80 0.30 -3.69
C HIS A 137 -12.59 0.27 -5.01
N GLU A 138 -12.17 -0.53 -5.97
CA GLU A 138 -12.91 -0.71 -7.24
C GLU A 138 -14.34 -1.23 -7.00
N LEU A 139 -14.51 -2.22 -6.10
CA LEU A 139 -15.81 -2.81 -5.78
C LEU A 139 -16.78 -1.83 -5.11
N ILE A 140 -16.30 -0.92 -4.25
CA ILE A 140 -17.16 0.04 -3.55
C ILE A 140 -17.68 1.16 -4.45
N HIS A 141 -17.00 1.44 -5.57
CA HIS A 141 -17.43 2.41 -6.57
C HIS A 141 -18.48 1.86 -7.55
N ARG A 142 -18.69 0.53 -7.58
CA ARG A 142 -19.71 -0.09 -8.43
C ARG A 142 -21.12 0.32 -8.01
N LYS A 143 -22.06 0.34 -8.96
CA LYS A 143 -23.44 0.80 -8.72
C LYS A 143 -24.29 -0.25 -8.00
N GLU A 144 -23.95 -1.52 -8.20
CA GLU A 144 -24.69 -2.67 -7.72
C GLU A 144 -24.39 -2.95 -6.24
N ALA A 145 -25.41 -3.41 -5.51
CA ALA A 145 -25.28 -3.65 -4.06
C ALA A 145 -24.33 -4.80 -3.72
N PHE A 146 -24.24 -5.82 -4.57
CA PHE A 146 -23.38 -6.99 -4.33
C PHE A 146 -21.88 -6.63 -4.32
N PRO A 147 -21.30 -6.02 -5.38
CA PRO A 147 -19.91 -5.62 -5.36
C PRO A 147 -19.61 -4.64 -4.22
N GLN A 148 -20.47 -3.65 -3.96
CA GLN A 148 -20.27 -2.75 -2.81
C GLN A 148 -20.21 -3.49 -1.48
N THR A 149 -21.09 -4.48 -1.28
CA THR A 149 -21.11 -5.27 -0.05
C THR A 149 -19.84 -6.13 0.08
N LEU A 150 -19.40 -6.75 -1.01
CA LEU A 150 -18.15 -7.51 -1.04
C LEU A 150 -16.95 -6.61 -0.73
N GLY A 151 -16.85 -5.43 -1.35
CA GLY A 151 -15.80 -4.46 -1.06
C GLY A 151 -15.78 -4.02 0.40
N ARG A 152 -16.96 -3.80 1.01
CA ARG A 152 -17.06 -3.50 2.45
C ARG A 152 -16.59 -4.65 3.33
N ILE A 153 -16.93 -5.89 3.01
CA ILE A 153 -16.45 -7.08 3.75
C ILE A 153 -14.91 -7.19 3.61
N MET A 154 -14.36 -6.92 2.43
CA MET A 154 -12.91 -6.88 2.23
C MET A 154 -12.26 -5.79 3.10
N LEU A 155 -12.81 -4.58 3.15
CA LEU A 155 -12.31 -3.51 4.01
C LEU A 155 -12.43 -3.86 5.51
N SER A 156 -13.48 -4.57 5.93
CA SER A 156 -13.59 -5.11 7.30
C SER A 156 -12.47 -6.09 7.63
N SER A 157 -12.02 -6.90 6.66
CA SER A 157 -10.94 -7.87 6.86
C SER A 157 -9.56 -7.24 7.09
N VAL A 158 -9.41 -5.96 6.74
CA VAL A 158 -8.22 -5.14 7.04
C VAL A 158 -8.52 -4.09 8.12
N LEU A 159 -9.60 -4.25 8.88
CA LEU A 159 -10.02 -3.39 9.99
C LEU A 159 -10.20 -1.91 9.60
N TYR A 160 -10.58 -1.64 8.34
CA TYR A 160 -10.66 -0.29 7.77
C TYR A 160 -11.98 -0.01 7.02
N GLU A 161 -13.08 -0.67 7.40
CA GLU A 161 -14.38 -0.55 6.68
C GLU A 161 -14.94 0.87 6.59
N HIS A 162 -14.64 1.73 7.58
CA HIS A 162 -15.05 3.13 7.55
C HIS A 162 -14.54 3.89 6.31
N PHE A 163 -13.48 3.40 5.67
CA PHE A 163 -13.01 3.89 4.37
C PHE A 163 -14.12 3.89 3.32
N TYR A 164 -15.06 2.93 3.33
CA TYR A 164 -16.20 2.95 2.39
C TYR A 164 -16.99 4.26 2.47
N THR A 165 -17.35 4.69 3.67
CA THR A 165 -18.11 5.93 3.87
C THR A 165 -17.23 7.13 3.61
N GLU A 166 -16.02 7.17 4.19
CA GLU A 166 -15.14 8.33 4.05
C GLU A 166 -14.76 8.54 2.60
N HIS A 167 -14.38 7.49 1.90
CA HIS A 167 -13.90 7.59 0.54
C HIS A 167 -15.00 8.11 -0.41
N LEU A 168 -16.19 7.49 -0.38
CA LEU A 168 -17.29 7.81 -1.30
C LEU A 168 -17.98 9.14 -0.99
N ARG A 169 -18.19 9.47 0.29
CA ARG A 169 -18.98 10.64 0.70
C ARG A 169 -18.14 11.77 1.27
N GLY A 170 -16.90 11.48 1.63
CA GLY A 170 -15.96 12.42 2.21
C GLY A 170 -14.91 12.83 1.21
N HIS A 171 -13.89 11.99 1.06
CA HIS A 171 -12.70 12.23 0.25
C HIS A 171 -13.04 12.63 -1.19
N HIS A 172 -13.79 11.84 -1.96
CA HIS A 172 -14.16 12.23 -3.35
C HIS A 172 -14.88 13.57 -3.46
N VAL A 173 -15.64 13.95 -2.42
CA VAL A 173 -16.36 15.22 -2.38
C VAL A 173 -15.43 16.38 -1.98
N ARG A 174 -14.47 16.13 -1.08
CA ARG A 174 -13.68 17.14 -0.37
C ARG A 174 -12.19 17.13 -0.70
N VAL A 175 -11.71 16.25 -1.57
CA VAL A 175 -10.31 16.11 -1.96
C VAL A 175 -9.73 17.45 -2.40
N GLY A 176 -8.48 17.69 -2.01
CA GLY A 176 -7.78 18.95 -2.21
C GLY A 176 -8.27 20.10 -1.32
N THR A 177 -9.11 19.85 -0.30
CA THR A 177 -9.58 20.87 0.65
C THR A 177 -9.20 20.54 2.09
N ASP A 178 -9.21 21.53 2.98
CA ASP A 178 -8.88 21.35 4.40
C ASP A 178 -9.83 20.42 5.17
N LEU A 179 -11.03 20.18 4.61
CA LEU A 179 -12.05 19.30 5.17
C LEU A 179 -11.82 17.81 4.84
N ASP A 180 -10.87 17.50 3.95
CA ASP A 180 -10.50 16.13 3.65
C ASP A 180 -9.30 15.69 4.51
N ALA A 181 -9.52 14.64 5.29
CA ALA A 181 -8.47 14.08 6.14
C ALA A 181 -7.38 13.37 5.33
N ALA A 182 -7.71 12.86 4.14
CA ALA A 182 -6.82 12.11 3.24
C ALA A 182 -6.00 13.01 2.29
N THR A 183 -6.32 14.29 2.17
CA THR A 183 -5.50 15.24 1.41
C THR A 183 -4.24 15.58 2.19
N ALA A 184 -3.07 15.28 1.64
CA ALA A 184 -1.78 15.60 2.24
C ALA A 184 -1.38 17.05 1.98
N ARG A 185 -1.09 17.80 3.05
CA ARG A 185 -0.86 19.26 2.95
C ARG A 185 0.54 19.56 2.43
N TYR A 186 0.71 20.73 1.83
CA TYR A 186 2.04 21.19 1.41
C TYR A 186 2.99 21.24 2.61
N GLY A 187 4.18 20.64 2.47
CA GLY A 187 5.19 20.55 3.53
C GLY A 187 4.93 19.47 4.59
N GLU A 188 3.78 18.80 4.58
CA GLU A 188 3.46 17.76 5.55
C GLU A 188 4.29 16.50 5.30
N THR A 189 4.95 16.00 6.35
CA THR A 189 5.63 14.69 6.28
C THR A 189 4.62 13.56 6.38
N PHE A 190 4.97 12.40 5.82
CA PHE A 190 4.11 11.22 5.89
C PHE A 190 3.78 10.80 7.33
N ARG A 191 4.69 11.08 8.28
CA ARG A 191 4.45 10.82 9.70
C ARG A 191 3.41 11.76 10.31
N GLU A 192 3.44 13.04 9.94
CA GLU A 192 2.44 14.02 10.37
C GLU A 192 1.08 13.69 9.75
N PHE A 193 1.10 13.42 8.44
CA PHE A 193 -0.06 12.96 7.68
C PHE A 193 -0.70 11.74 8.32
N TRP A 194 0.04 10.66 8.57
CA TRP A 194 -0.48 9.42 9.16
C TRP A 194 -1.21 9.63 10.50
N LYS A 195 -0.64 10.48 11.37
CA LYS A 195 -1.24 10.78 12.67
C LYS A 195 -2.53 11.58 12.56
N ARG A 196 -2.68 12.35 11.49
CA ARG A 196 -3.86 13.17 11.21
C ARG A 196 -4.92 12.39 10.43
N THR A 197 -4.53 11.77 9.31
CA THR A 197 -5.42 11.10 8.35
C THR A 197 -6.20 9.96 9.01
N VAL A 198 -5.54 9.00 9.66
CA VAL A 198 -6.19 7.78 10.18
C VAL A 198 -7.34 8.10 11.14
N PRO A 199 -7.12 8.86 12.24
CA PRO A 199 -8.21 9.20 13.14
C PRO A 199 -9.12 10.31 12.59
N GLY A 200 -8.67 11.11 11.62
CA GLY A 200 -9.48 12.12 10.94
C GLY A 200 -10.54 11.51 10.04
N GLN A 201 -10.15 10.56 9.18
CA GLN A 201 -11.02 9.79 8.31
C GLN A 201 -12.08 9.01 9.11
N PHE A 202 -11.70 8.37 10.22
CA PHE A 202 -12.67 7.68 11.07
C PHE A 202 -13.72 8.65 11.66
N ARG A 203 -13.29 9.81 12.18
CA ARG A 203 -14.21 10.82 12.73
C ARG A 203 -15.14 11.38 11.66
N SER A 204 -14.62 11.64 10.47
CA SER A 204 -15.43 12.17 9.37
C SER A 204 -16.41 11.12 8.85
N ALA A 205 -15.99 9.87 8.66
CA ALA A 205 -16.88 8.75 8.34
C ALA A 205 -18.01 8.58 9.38
N TRP A 206 -17.68 8.73 10.67
CA TRP A 206 -18.66 8.66 11.75
C TRP A 206 -19.69 9.80 11.65
N SER A 207 -19.25 11.06 11.54
CA SER A 207 -20.16 12.21 11.40
C SER A 207 -21.03 12.10 10.15
N LEU A 208 -20.46 11.67 9.01
CA LEU A 208 -21.20 11.45 7.76
C LEU A 208 -22.30 10.39 7.89
N GLU A 209 -22.04 9.31 8.63
CA GLU A 209 -23.06 8.29 8.89
C GLU A 209 -24.11 8.73 9.91
N CYS A 210 -23.70 9.43 10.96
CA CYS A 210 -24.64 10.06 11.90
C CYS A 210 -25.57 11.05 11.16
N ALA A 211 -25.03 11.90 10.29
CA ALA A 211 -25.80 12.82 9.45
C ALA A 211 -26.79 12.07 8.54
N ARG A 212 -26.39 10.96 7.90
CA ARG A 212 -27.32 10.11 7.12
C ARG A 212 -28.48 9.56 7.96
N LEU A 213 -28.22 9.28 9.23
CA LEU A 213 -29.23 8.80 10.19
C LEU A 213 -30.07 9.93 10.81
N GLY A 214 -29.85 11.17 10.37
CA GLY A 214 -30.67 12.33 10.68
C GLY A 214 -30.13 13.22 11.80
N ASP A 215 -28.91 13.00 12.29
CA ASP A 215 -28.29 13.83 13.33
C ASP A 215 -26.76 13.64 13.32
N GLU A 216 -26.00 14.67 12.96
CA GLU A 216 -24.54 14.61 12.86
C GLU A 216 -23.84 14.43 14.23
N GLU A 217 -24.45 14.95 15.30
CA GLU A 217 -23.91 14.89 16.67
C GLU A 217 -24.47 13.72 17.47
N MET A 218 -25.07 12.74 16.78
CA MET A 218 -25.69 11.58 17.38
C MET A 218 -24.74 10.83 18.33
N GLY A 219 -25.18 10.67 19.57
CA GLY A 219 -24.45 9.92 20.59
C GLY A 219 -24.33 8.42 20.26
N ILE A 220 -23.31 7.78 20.84
CA ILE A 220 -22.99 6.35 20.59
C ILE A 220 -24.10 5.39 21.08
N LEU A 221 -24.93 5.83 22.04
CA LEU A 221 -26.02 5.02 22.60
C LEU A 221 -27.38 5.25 21.93
N ASP A 222 -27.46 6.11 20.92
CA ASP A 222 -28.71 6.34 20.19
C ASP A 222 -29.18 5.04 19.50
N PRO A 223 -30.45 4.62 19.61
CA PRO A 223 -30.95 3.39 18.97
C PRO A 223 -30.72 3.34 17.45
N ARG A 224 -30.63 4.50 16.79
CA ARG A 224 -30.34 4.62 15.35
C ARG A 224 -28.93 4.10 15.00
N GLN A 225 -28.01 4.02 15.95
CA GLN A 225 -26.66 3.47 15.76
C GLN A 225 -26.68 2.00 15.33
N SER A 226 -27.76 1.27 15.60
CA SER A 226 -27.98 -0.08 15.04
C SER A 226 -28.03 -0.11 13.51
N LYS A 227 -28.27 1.03 12.85
CA LYS A 227 -28.25 1.22 11.40
C LYS A 227 -26.99 1.94 10.90
N ASN A 228 -26.03 2.22 11.78
CA ASN A 228 -24.78 2.89 11.43
C ASN A 228 -23.83 1.88 10.78
N ARG A 229 -23.42 2.19 9.54
CA ARG A 229 -22.53 1.32 8.76
C ARG A 229 -21.16 1.16 9.40
N ILE A 230 -20.65 2.21 10.04
CA ILE A 230 -19.36 2.20 10.74
C ILE A 230 -19.40 1.21 11.92
N VAL A 231 -20.52 1.17 12.65
CA VAL A 231 -20.72 0.19 13.74
C VAL A 231 -20.72 -1.23 13.18
N HIS A 232 -21.40 -1.48 12.07
CA HIS A 232 -21.40 -2.80 11.43
C HIS A 232 -20.00 -3.22 10.97
N GLY A 233 -19.25 -2.31 10.36
CA GLY A 233 -17.88 -2.56 9.91
C GLY A 233 -16.93 -2.88 11.06
N LEU A 234 -17.04 -2.15 12.17
CA LEU A 234 -16.28 -2.40 13.41
C LEU A 234 -16.64 -3.76 14.01
N LEU A 235 -17.93 -4.09 14.13
CA LEU A 235 -18.39 -5.36 14.67
C LEU A 235 -17.93 -6.54 13.82
N LEU A 236 -18.00 -6.43 12.48
CA LEU A 236 -17.53 -7.48 11.58
C LEU A 236 -16.02 -7.65 11.67
N GLY A 237 -15.24 -6.56 11.50
CA GLY A 237 -13.78 -6.63 11.47
C GLY A 237 -13.18 -7.10 12.80
N TRP A 238 -13.56 -6.46 13.91
CA TRP A 238 -13.07 -6.85 15.23
C TRP A 238 -13.72 -8.12 15.76
N GLY A 239 -14.96 -8.43 15.38
CA GLY A 239 -15.59 -9.71 15.69
C GLY A 239 -14.82 -10.88 15.10
N VAL A 240 -14.38 -10.78 13.83
CA VAL A 240 -13.51 -11.78 13.21
C VAL A 240 -12.15 -11.83 13.92
N ALA A 241 -11.52 -10.69 14.20
CA ALA A 241 -10.23 -10.67 14.89
C ALA A 241 -10.30 -11.34 16.27
N PHE A 242 -11.29 -10.99 17.10
CA PHE A 242 -11.46 -11.59 18.42
C PHE A 242 -11.95 -13.05 18.35
N GLY A 243 -12.69 -13.43 17.31
CA GLY A 243 -12.95 -14.83 17.00
C GLY A 243 -11.65 -15.59 16.74
N ILE A 244 -10.74 -15.04 15.93
CA ILE A 244 -9.43 -15.64 15.69
C ILE A 244 -8.65 -15.79 16.99
N LEU A 245 -8.64 -14.77 17.84
CA LEU A 245 -8.00 -14.84 19.17
C LEU A 245 -8.59 -15.96 20.03
N ALA A 246 -9.92 -16.08 20.08
CA ALA A 246 -10.62 -17.04 20.93
C ALA A 246 -10.44 -18.50 20.47
N PHE A 247 -10.41 -18.74 19.15
CA PHE A 247 -10.40 -20.10 18.58
C PHE A 247 -9.04 -20.58 18.08
N PHE A 248 -8.15 -19.67 17.67
CA PHE A 248 -6.85 -19.99 17.06
C PHE A 248 -5.66 -19.39 17.83
N GLY A 249 -5.93 -18.61 18.89
CA GLY A 249 -4.91 -18.08 19.78
C GLY A 249 -4.30 -16.76 19.32
N TRP A 250 -3.45 -16.21 20.20
CA TRP A 250 -2.89 -14.87 20.03
C TRP A 250 -1.90 -14.72 18.86
N PRO A 251 -1.12 -15.74 18.41
CA PRO A 251 -0.25 -15.59 17.24
C PRO A 251 -1.04 -15.33 15.95
N ALA A 252 -2.12 -16.09 15.71
CA ALA A 252 -3.00 -15.89 14.56
C ALA A 252 -3.71 -14.53 14.63
N PHE A 253 -4.16 -14.12 15.82
CA PHE A 253 -4.72 -12.79 16.03
C PHE A 253 -3.71 -11.68 15.71
N LEU A 254 -2.47 -11.80 16.21
CA LEU A 254 -1.42 -10.82 15.96
C LEU A 254 -1.09 -10.75 14.46
N ALA A 255 -0.95 -11.88 13.78
CA ALA A 255 -0.72 -11.93 12.33
C ALA A 255 -1.86 -11.24 11.55
N TYR A 256 -3.12 -11.49 11.95
CA TYR A 256 -4.30 -10.86 11.36
C TYR A 256 -4.35 -9.33 11.58
N VAL A 257 -3.97 -8.85 12.77
CA VAL A 257 -3.90 -7.41 13.05
C VAL A 257 -2.71 -6.76 12.34
N LEU A 258 -1.57 -7.44 12.25
CA LEU A 258 -0.39 -6.93 11.56
C LEU A 258 -0.61 -6.78 10.05
N GLN A 259 -1.23 -7.77 9.39
CA GLN A 259 -1.55 -7.62 7.96
C GLN A 259 -2.47 -6.43 7.70
N ALA A 260 -3.48 -6.22 8.58
CA ALA A 260 -4.40 -5.10 8.48
C ALA A 260 -3.67 -3.76 8.68
N PHE A 261 -2.83 -3.67 9.70
CA PHE A 261 -2.02 -2.49 9.98
C PHE A 261 -1.13 -2.11 8.79
N ILE A 262 -0.46 -3.09 8.17
CA ILE A 262 0.38 -2.85 7.00
C ILE A 262 -0.46 -2.46 5.80
N ALA A 263 -1.58 -3.14 5.53
CA ALA A 263 -2.47 -2.79 4.43
C ALA A 263 -2.94 -1.33 4.49
N VAL A 264 -3.39 -0.87 5.67
CA VAL A 264 -3.78 0.53 5.90
C VAL A 264 -2.57 1.46 5.77
N ARG A 265 -1.39 1.06 6.25
CA ARG A 265 -0.16 1.85 6.11
C ARG A 265 0.20 2.09 4.64
N LEU A 266 0.00 1.09 3.78
CA LEU A 266 0.22 1.18 2.35
C LEU A 266 -0.84 2.05 1.68
N LEU A 267 -2.13 1.86 1.99
CA LEU A 267 -3.22 2.72 1.52
C LEU A 267 -2.94 4.20 1.80
N GLU A 268 -2.60 4.55 3.03
CA GLU A 268 -2.36 5.95 3.37
C GLU A 268 -1.07 6.49 2.75
N ALA A 269 -0.07 5.64 2.47
CA ALA A 269 1.11 6.06 1.71
C ALA A 269 0.70 6.46 0.28
N VAL A 270 -0.22 5.70 -0.32
CA VAL A 270 -0.80 5.99 -1.64
C VAL A 270 -1.59 7.31 -1.60
N ASN A 271 -2.58 7.44 -0.72
CA ASN A 271 -3.33 8.69 -0.53
C ASN A 271 -2.40 9.90 -0.32
N TYR A 272 -1.32 9.70 0.44
CA TYR A 272 -0.37 10.76 0.74
C TYR A 272 0.28 11.32 -0.52
N PHE A 273 0.82 10.46 -1.39
CA PHE A 273 1.49 10.96 -2.60
C PHE A 273 0.51 11.33 -3.71
N GLU A 274 -0.66 10.71 -3.76
CA GLU A 274 -1.72 11.00 -4.74
C GLU A 274 -2.34 12.39 -4.56
N HIS A 275 -2.26 12.95 -3.35
CA HIS A 275 -2.84 14.25 -3.03
C HIS A 275 -1.84 15.22 -2.41
N TRP A 276 -0.54 14.95 -2.52
CA TRP A 276 0.47 15.74 -1.82
C TRP A 276 0.52 17.19 -2.32
N GLY A 277 0.31 18.14 -1.42
CA GLY A 277 0.52 19.57 -1.65
C GLY A 277 -0.44 20.21 -2.66
N LEU A 278 -1.40 19.46 -3.18
CA LEU A 278 -2.43 19.98 -4.08
C LEU A 278 -3.55 20.64 -3.26
N GLN A 279 -4.06 21.75 -3.79
CA GLN A 279 -5.13 22.51 -3.16
C GLN A 279 -6.16 22.89 -4.22
N ARG A 280 -7.38 22.42 -4.01
CA ARG A 280 -8.52 22.63 -4.91
C ARG A 280 -9.16 23.98 -4.62
N SER A 281 -9.24 24.84 -5.62
CA SER A 281 -9.85 26.18 -5.54
C SER A 281 -11.33 26.22 -5.93
N GLY A 282 -11.85 25.15 -6.53
CA GLY A 282 -13.23 25.05 -7.03
C GLY A 282 -14.09 24.01 -6.31
N ARG A 283 -15.39 24.03 -6.59
CA ARG A 283 -16.33 23.03 -6.04
C ARG A 283 -16.21 21.65 -6.72
N ARG A 284 -15.85 21.62 -8.00
CA ARG A 284 -15.69 20.37 -8.77
C ARG A 284 -14.23 19.94 -8.75
N VAL A 285 -13.99 18.64 -8.60
CA VAL A 285 -12.67 18.04 -8.75
C VAL A 285 -12.22 18.15 -10.20
N LYS A 286 -10.97 18.52 -10.41
CA LYS A 286 -10.29 18.60 -11.71
C LYS A 286 -9.11 17.63 -11.75
N PRO A 287 -8.61 17.26 -12.93
CA PRO A 287 -7.44 16.39 -13.03
C PRO A 287 -6.20 16.96 -12.32
N THR A 288 -6.10 18.27 -12.17
CA THR A 288 -5.02 18.96 -11.45
C THR A 288 -5.08 18.80 -9.93
N ASP A 289 -6.14 18.22 -9.36
CA ASP A 289 -6.35 18.08 -7.91
C ASP A 289 -5.83 16.74 -7.34
N SER A 290 -5.22 15.90 -8.18
CA SER A 290 -4.57 14.65 -7.81
C SER A 290 -3.36 14.36 -8.70
N TRP A 291 -2.45 13.53 -8.22
CA TRP A 291 -1.28 13.09 -8.98
C TRP A 291 -1.58 11.79 -9.73
N ASP A 292 -1.02 11.68 -10.94
CA ASP A 292 -1.03 10.47 -11.77
C ASP A 292 0.37 9.85 -11.86
N THR A 293 0.45 8.66 -12.44
CA THR A 293 1.71 8.10 -12.94
C THR A 293 1.48 7.44 -14.29
N HIS A 294 2.51 7.40 -15.13
CA HIS A 294 2.46 6.65 -16.39
C HIS A 294 3.07 5.25 -16.27
N SER A 295 3.39 4.77 -15.06
CA SER A 295 3.99 3.44 -14.92
C SER A 295 3.10 2.33 -15.48
N TRP A 296 3.65 1.56 -16.42
CA TRP A 296 3.03 0.36 -16.98
C TRP A 296 2.68 -0.66 -15.90
N PHE A 297 3.57 -0.87 -14.92
CA PHE A 297 3.30 -1.80 -13.83
C PHE A 297 2.16 -1.29 -12.95
N THR A 298 2.14 0.01 -12.61
CA THR A 298 1.04 0.57 -11.81
C THR A 298 -0.29 0.42 -12.55
N TYR A 299 -0.33 0.68 -13.86
CA TYR A 299 -1.58 0.53 -14.62
C TYR A 299 -2.10 -0.92 -14.61
N TYR A 300 -1.30 -1.88 -15.04
CA TYR A 300 -1.74 -3.27 -15.18
C TYR A 300 -1.77 -4.06 -13.87
N GLY A 301 -0.83 -3.79 -12.97
CA GLY A 301 -0.67 -4.52 -11.71
C GLY A 301 -1.56 -4.01 -10.58
N LEU A 302 -2.04 -2.77 -10.65
CA LEU A 302 -2.83 -2.12 -9.61
C LEU A 302 -4.21 -1.67 -10.09
N VAL A 303 -4.86 -2.42 -11.00
CA VAL A 303 -6.27 -2.18 -11.39
C VAL A 303 -6.46 -0.72 -11.85
N GLY A 304 -5.64 -0.27 -12.81
CA GLY A 304 -5.77 1.06 -13.42
C GLY A 304 -5.44 2.26 -12.51
N LEU A 305 -4.97 2.03 -11.28
CA LEU A 305 -4.73 3.07 -10.26
C LEU A 305 -3.77 4.19 -10.72
N SER A 306 -3.00 3.97 -11.78
CA SER A 306 -2.15 4.99 -12.38
C SER A 306 -2.92 6.20 -12.96
N ARG A 307 -4.21 6.03 -13.26
CA ARG A 307 -5.13 7.02 -13.86
C ARG A 307 -6.04 7.62 -12.79
N HIS A 308 -5.44 8.11 -11.71
CA HIS A 308 -6.11 8.55 -10.50
C HIS A 308 -6.90 9.85 -10.68
N ALA A 309 -6.37 10.77 -11.48
CA ALA A 309 -7.02 12.02 -11.83
C ALA A 309 -8.36 11.80 -12.54
N ASP A 310 -8.39 10.87 -13.50
CA ASP A 310 -9.64 10.51 -14.15
C ASP A 310 -10.61 9.83 -13.17
N HIS A 311 -10.11 8.95 -12.31
CA HIS A 311 -10.91 8.34 -11.24
C HIS A 311 -11.57 9.39 -10.34
N HIS A 312 -10.85 10.43 -9.94
CA HIS A 312 -11.42 11.49 -9.10
C HIS A 312 -12.39 12.44 -9.82
N THR A 313 -12.23 12.62 -11.12
CA THR A 313 -13.16 13.43 -11.92
C THR A 313 -14.43 12.65 -12.30
N VAL A 314 -14.31 11.34 -12.54
CA VAL A 314 -15.41 10.43 -12.87
C VAL A 314 -15.31 9.12 -12.06
N PRO A 315 -15.68 9.14 -10.76
CA PRO A 315 -15.47 7.98 -9.86
C PRO A 315 -16.25 6.72 -10.24
N SER A 316 -17.28 6.86 -11.05
CA SER A 316 -18.11 5.74 -11.52
C SER A 316 -17.53 5.00 -12.73
N ARG A 317 -16.40 5.47 -13.27
CA ARG A 317 -15.74 4.84 -14.42
C ARG A 317 -14.94 3.62 -13.94
N PRO A 318 -15.17 2.44 -14.53
CA PRO A 318 -14.44 1.24 -14.13
C PRO A 318 -12.98 1.32 -14.58
N TYR A 319 -12.11 0.63 -13.85
CA TYR A 319 -10.66 0.77 -14.00
C TYR A 319 -10.11 0.59 -15.42
N GLN A 320 -10.67 -0.37 -16.19
CA GLN A 320 -10.23 -0.65 -17.55
C GLN A 320 -10.53 0.51 -18.51
N ALA A 321 -11.50 1.36 -18.18
CA ALA A 321 -11.96 2.47 -19.00
C ALA A 321 -11.42 3.83 -18.54
N LEU A 322 -10.64 3.90 -17.46
CA LEU A 322 -10.01 5.13 -16.99
C LEU A 322 -9.14 5.76 -18.09
N ARG A 323 -9.05 7.07 -18.17
CA ARG A 323 -8.36 7.83 -19.24
C ARG A 323 -7.10 8.49 -18.74
N VAL A 324 -6.20 8.87 -19.66
CA VAL A 324 -5.03 9.69 -19.31
C VAL A 324 -5.48 11.14 -19.17
N CYS A 325 -4.96 11.85 -18.17
CA CYS A 325 -5.20 13.28 -17.98
C CYS A 325 -3.88 14.05 -18.04
N ASP A 326 -3.55 14.66 -19.17
CA ASP A 326 -2.30 15.42 -19.36
C ASP A 326 -2.18 16.65 -18.43
N GLU A 327 -3.30 17.16 -17.94
CA GLU A 327 -3.34 18.24 -16.98
C GLU A 327 -2.91 17.82 -15.58
N ALA A 328 -3.04 16.53 -15.23
CA ALA A 328 -2.66 16.01 -13.92
C ALA A 328 -1.14 16.06 -13.73
N PRO A 329 -0.61 16.47 -12.56
CA PRO A 329 0.81 16.34 -12.25
C PRO A 329 1.21 14.86 -12.19
N VAL A 330 2.38 14.53 -12.73
CA VAL A 330 2.83 13.15 -12.89
C VAL A 330 3.98 12.84 -11.93
N LEU A 331 3.86 11.71 -11.25
CA LEU A 331 4.86 11.18 -10.32
C LEU A 331 6.05 10.56 -11.08
N PRO A 332 7.26 10.61 -10.50
CA PRO A 332 8.50 10.23 -11.22
C PRO A 332 8.63 8.72 -11.47
N VAL A 333 7.93 7.90 -10.70
CA VAL A 333 7.92 6.43 -10.79
C VAL A 333 6.50 5.93 -10.51
N GLY A 334 6.27 4.64 -10.65
CA GLY A 334 5.00 4.03 -10.27
C GLY A 334 4.80 3.93 -8.76
N TYR A 335 3.57 3.58 -8.37
CA TYR A 335 3.09 3.67 -7.00
C TYR A 335 3.74 2.65 -6.06
N LEU A 336 4.01 1.44 -6.52
CA LEU A 336 4.66 0.41 -5.71
C LEU A 336 6.08 0.85 -5.32
N ALA A 337 6.83 1.45 -6.24
CA ALA A 337 8.13 2.02 -5.95
C ALA A 337 8.05 3.27 -5.07
N LEU A 338 7.02 4.10 -5.30
CA LEU A 338 6.84 5.35 -4.59
C LEU A 338 6.47 5.16 -3.11
N VAL A 339 5.70 4.11 -2.79
CA VAL A 339 5.43 3.72 -1.40
C VAL A 339 6.74 3.55 -0.63
N ASP A 340 7.71 2.79 -1.16
CA ASP A 340 9.00 2.61 -0.47
C ASP A 340 9.75 3.94 -0.31
N MET A 341 9.74 4.81 -1.33
CA MET A 341 10.32 6.15 -1.20
C MET A 341 9.63 6.98 -0.12
N VAL A 342 8.30 6.95 -0.01
CA VAL A 342 7.57 7.69 1.03
C VAL A 342 7.82 7.11 2.42
N LEU A 343 7.89 5.78 2.55
CA LEU A 343 8.11 5.12 3.84
C LEU A 343 9.55 5.26 4.34
N ALA A 344 10.54 5.17 3.44
CA ALA A 344 11.95 5.13 3.80
C ALA A 344 12.69 6.47 3.60
N ARG A 345 12.27 7.28 2.61
CA ARG A 345 12.96 8.49 2.14
C ARG A 345 11.99 9.65 1.85
N ASN A 346 11.04 9.90 2.75
CA ASN A 346 9.97 10.89 2.56
C ASN A 346 10.47 12.29 2.15
N ASP A 347 11.62 12.72 2.67
CA ASP A 347 12.24 14.02 2.31
C ASP A 347 12.59 14.11 0.82
N GLU A 348 13.01 13.01 0.20
CA GLU A 348 13.32 12.94 -1.23
C GLU A 348 12.06 13.08 -2.07
N PHE A 349 10.97 12.40 -1.68
CA PHE A 349 9.66 12.57 -2.30
C PHE A 349 9.17 14.02 -2.21
N ILE A 350 9.18 14.61 -1.01
CA ILE A 350 8.75 16.00 -0.80
C ILE A 350 9.55 16.95 -1.69
N LYS A 351 10.87 16.76 -1.81
CA LYS A 351 11.71 17.59 -2.66
C LYS A 351 11.27 17.53 -4.14
N ILE A 352 11.00 16.33 -4.64
CA ILE A 352 10.53 16.13 -6.02
C ILE A 352 9.15 16.76 -6.22
N ALA A 353 8.20 16.47 -5.33
CA ALA A 353 6.84 16.98 -5.41
C ALA A 353 6.79 18.52 -5.37
N LYS A 354 7.58 19.16 -4.50
CA LYS A 354 7.73 20.63 -4.45
C LYS A 354 8.22 21.21 -5.79
N SER A 355 9.19 20.56 -6.43
CA SER A 355 9.69 21.00 -7.74
C SER A 355 8.57 20.99 -8.77
N VAL A 356 7.85 19.87 -8.90
CA VAL A 356 6.78 19.74 -9.90
C VAL A 356 5.64 20.71 -9.63
N LEU A 357 5.21 20.90 -8.38
CA LEU A 357 4.17 21.87 -8.04
C LEU A 357 4.58 23.32 -8.40
N ARG A 358 5.83 23.68 -8.15
CA ARG A 358 6.37 25.00 -8.50
C ARG A 358 6.44 25.20 -10.02
N ASP A 359 6.99 24.22 -10.73
CA ASP A 359 7.18 24.29 -12.18
C ASP A 359 5.84 24.36 -12.93
N ARG A 360 4.83 23.62 -12.44
CA ARG A 360 3.48 23.61 -13.02
C ARG A 360 2.53 24.66 -12.45
N LYS A 361 2.95 25.46 -11.47
CA LYS A 361 2.12 26.45 -10.75
C LYS A 361 0.84 25.83 -10.17
N LEU A 362 0.99 24.70 -9.48
CA LEU A 362 -0.10 23.93 -8.86
C LEU A 362 -0.09 24.06 -7.33
N GLY A 363 -1.24 23.72 -6.71
CA GLY A 363 -1.43 23.80 -5.27
C GLY A 363 -1.20 25.22 -4.74
N PRO A 364 -0.30 25.44 -3.77
CA PRO A 364 -0.05 26.78 -3.25
C PRO A 364 0.56 27.72 -4.30
N PHE A 365 1.25 27.21 -5.32
CA PHE A 365 1.86 28.06 -6.37
C PHE A 365 0.87 28.54 -7.44
N ALA A 366 -0.42 28.22 -7.30
CA ALA A 366 -1.46 28.70 -8.21
C ALA A 366 -1.84 30.17 -7.95
N SER A 367 -1.44 30.76 -6.82
CA SER A 367 -1.66 32.17 -6.47
C SER A 367 -0.44 32.78 -5.77
N GLU A 368 -0.28 34.10 -5.85
CA GLU A 368 0.82 34.82 -5.18
C GLU A 368 0.76 34.68 -3.64
N GLU A 369 -0.45 34.70 -3.08
CA GLU A 369 -0.66 34.50 -1.65
C GLU A 369 -0.25 33.09 -1.20
N GLY A 370 -0.66 32.06 -1.96
CA GLY A 370 -0.29 30.69 -1.68
C GLY A 370 1.21 30.44 -1.84
N GLU A 371 1.85 31.06 -2.84
CA GLU A 371 3.30 30.99 -3.04
C GLU A 371 4.04 31.59 -1.84
N GLY A 372 3.59 32.74 -1.32
CA GLY A 372 4.12 33.33 -0.10
C GLY A 372 4.05 32.38 1.11
N LEU A 373 2.90 31.71 1.30
CA LEU A 373 2.71 30.72 2.36
C LEU A 373 3.60 29.48 2.18
N ALA A 374 3.75 28.99 0.94
CA ALA A 374 4.62 27.86 0.64
C ALA A 374 6.10 28.17 0.93
N LEU A 375 6.55 29.39 0.62
CA LEU A 375 7.91 29.83 0.93
C LEU A 375 8.16 29.93 2.45
N LEU A 376 7.15 30.29 3.24
CA LEU A 376 7.23 30.25 4.69
C LEU A 376 7.29 28.81 5.22
N GLU A 377 6.48 27.91 4.66
CA GLU A 377 6.51 26.49 5.04
C GLU A 377 7.84 25.82 4.65
N ASP A 378 8.48 26.25 3.55
CA ASP A 378 9.82 25.79 3.15
C ASP A 378 10.90 26.15 4.18
N GLN A 379 10.69 27.20 4.99
CA GLN A 379 11.60 27.59 6.06
C GLN A 379 11.36 26.83 7.37
N ARG A 380 10.28 26.04 7.46
CA ARG A 380 9.93 25.30 8.67
C ARG A 380 10.97 24.21 8.96
N VAL A 381 11.53 24.24 10.16
CA VAL A 381 12.44 23.19 10.63
C VAL A 381 11.66 22.01 11.21
N ILE A 382 11.64 20.89 10.50
CA ILE A 382 11.04 19.64 10.98
C ILE A 382 12.00 18.97 11.97
N LYS A 383 11.56 18.82 13.22
CA LYS A 383 12.36 18.14 14.25
C LYS A 383 12.33 16.63 13.99
N ALA A 384 13.51 16.04 13.77
CA ALA A 384 13.67 14.59 13.68
C ALA A 384 13.06 13.87 14.92
N PRO A 385 12.51 12.65 14.78
CA PRO A 385 12.01 11.85 15.89
C PRO A 385 13.04 11.71 17.02
N LEU A 386 12.56 11.60 18.26
CA LEU A 386 13.43 11.47 19.44
C LEU A 386 14.46 10.34 19.26
N LEU A 387 14.02 9.17 18.79
CA LEU A 387 14.93 8.04 18.54
C LEU A 387 16.00 8.39 17.50
N GLN A 388 15.64 9.02 16.37
CA GLN A 388 16.62 9.45 15.38
C GLN A 388 17.59 10.48 15.96
N ARG A 389 17.10 11.44 16.75
CA ARG A 389 17.93 12.42 17.46
C ARG A 389 18.86 11.79 18.50
N LEU A 390 18.43 10.70 19.15
CA LEU A 390 19.26 9.95 20.09
C LEU A 390 20.28 9.11 19.33
N LEU A 391 19.88 8.45 18.24
CA LEU A 391 20.75 7.65 17.39
C LEU A 391 21.81 8.52 16.68
N THR A 392 21.50 9.78 16.32
CA THR A 392 22.48 10.70 15.75
C THR A 392 23.54 11.14 16.75
N LYS A 393 23.26 11.08 18.06
CA LYS A 393 24.26 11.29 19.11
C LYS A 393 25.22 10.10 19.27
N LEU A 394 24.85 8.92 18.76
CA LEU A 394 25.71 7.75 18.76
C LEU A 394 26.71 7.79 17.59
N PRO A 395 27.95 7.30 17.80
CA PRO A 395 28.89 7.05 16.71
C PRO A 395 28.23 6.22 15.60
N VAL A 396 28.55 6.52 14.33
CA VAL A 396 27.94 5.86 13.16
C VAL A 396 28.10 4.33 13.24
N VAL A 397 29.25 3.86 13.72
CA VAL A 397 29.52 2.43 13.92
C VAL A 397 28.51 1.82 14.89
N LEU A 398 28.28 2.46 16.05
CA LEU A 398 27.32 2.00 17.05
C LEU A 398 25.89 1.98 16.52
N ARG A 399 25.51 2.98 15.72
CA ARG A 399 24.17 3.09 15.13
C ARG A 399 23.88 1.96 14.15
N LYS A 400 24.87 1.60 13.33
CA LYS A 400 24.75 0.53 12.33
C LYS A 400 24.77 -0.87 12.94
N THR A 401 25.24 -1.03 14.18
CA THR A 401 25.30 -2.32 14.87
C THR A 401 24.17 -2.50 15.90
N LEU A 402 23.77 -1.44 16.60
CA LEU A 402 22.79 -1.53 17.69
C LEU A 402 21.43 -2.04 17.24
N VAL A 403 20.88 -1.51 16.14
CA VAL A 403 19.54 -1.90 15.66
C VAL A 403 19.51 -3.37 15.22
N PRO A 404 20.43 -3.85 14.36
CA PRO A 404 20.48 -5.28 14.02
C PRO A 404 20.68 -6.19 15.24
N VAL A 405 21.50 -5.80 16.22
CA VAL A 405 21.72 -6.59 17.44
C VAL A 405 20.46 -6.66 18.29
N LEU A 406 19.72 -5.56 18.46
CA LEU A 406 18.46 -5.56 19.21
C LEU A 406 17.40 -6.44 18.53
N VAL A 407 17.30 -6.38 17.20
CA VAL A 407 16.40 -7.25 16.41
C VAL A 407 16.81 -8.72 16.59
N LEU A 408 18.09 -9.04 16.47
CA LEU A 408 18.60 -10.39 16.67
C LEU A 408 18.33 -10.92 18.08
N LEU A 409 18.52 -10.08 19.11
CA LEU A 409 18.23 -10.43 20.50
C LEU A 409 16.74 -10.70 20.71
N ALA A 410 15.85 -9.86 20.18
CA ALA A 410 14.41 -10.03 20.30
C ALA A 410 13.93 -11.32 19.64
N ILE A 411 14.38 -11.60 18.41
CA ILE A 411 14.05 -12.85 17.69
C ILE A 411 14.59 -14.07 18.45
N SER A 412 15.82 -13.98 18.95
CA SER A 412 16.44 -15.09 19.69
C SER A 412 15.78 -15.34 21.03
N PHE A 413 15.30 -14.29 21.70
CA PHE A 413 14.58 -14.42 22.97
C PHE A 413 13.21 -15.08 22.75
N GLY A 414 12.48 -14.64 21.72
CA GLY A 414 11.21 -15.27 21.34
C GLY A 414 11.37 -16.76 21.01
N ALA A 415 12.34 -17.09 20.15
CA ALA A 415 12.65 -18.47 19.79
C ALA A 415 13.10 -19.33 20.98
N TRP A 416 13.77 -18.74 21.97
CA TRP A 416 14.18 -19.45 23.19
C TRP A 416 13.01 -19.72 24.13
N MET A 417 12.15 -18.74 24.35
CA MET A 417 10.92 -18.89 25.15
C MET A 417 10.02 -19.99 24.60
N GLU A 418 9.94 -20.10 23.28
CA GLU A 418 9.12 -21.10 22.58
C GLU A 418 9.71 -22.52 22.65
N ALA A 419 11.03 -22.63 22.68
CA ALA A 419 11.69 -23.93 22.77
C ALA A 419 11.47 -24.64 24.11
N ASP A 420 10.78 -24.01 25.08
CA ASP A 420 10.53 -24.52 26.45
C ASP A 420 11.78 -25.12 27.12
N GLY A 421 12.93 -24.49 26.87
CA GLY A 421 14.21 -24.94 27.38
C GLY A 421 14.89 -26.09 26.61
N ALA A 422 14.39 -26.52 25.45
CA ALA A 422 15.04 -27.51 24.59
C ALA A 422 16.47 -27.09 24.18
N TYR A 423 16.71 -25.77 24.14
CA TYR A 423 18.04 -25.19 23.95
C TYR A 423 18.28 -24.04 24.92
N SER A 424 19.54 -23.75 25.21
CA SER A 424 19.93 -22.57 25.98
C SER A 424 19.74 -21.28 25.15
N PHE A 425 19.43 -20.16 25.80
CA PHE A 425 19.31 -18.87 25.11
C PHE A 425 20.61 -18.51 24.36
N GLN A 426 21.77 -18.85 24.93
CA GLN A 426 23.07 -18.64 24.30
C GLN A 426 23.19 -19.41 22.98
N TRP A 427 22.71 -20.65 22.93
CA TRP A 427 22.69 -21.45 21.70
C TRP A 427 21.74 -20.85 20.67
N THR A 428 20.51 -20.49 21.06
CA THR A 428 19.53 -19.87 20.16
C THR A 428 20.06 -18.55 19.58
N LEU A 429 20.71 -17.73 20.40
CA LEU A 429 21.33 -16.48 19.98
C LEU A 429 22.50 -16.71 19.03
N LEU A 430 23.39 -17.66 19.34
CA LEU A 430 24.51 -18.02 18.46
C LEU A 430 24.02 -18.53 17.11
N ARG A 431 23.04 -19.44 17.12
CA ARG A 431 22.40 -20.01 15.93
C ARG A 431 21.83 -18.92 15.03
N ASN A 432 20.98 -18.06 15.59
CA ASN A 432 20.36 -16.97 14.84
C ASN A 432 21.41 -15.95 14.36
N GLY A 433 22.46 -15.70 15.16
CA GLY A 433 23.58 -14.84 14.79
C GLY A 433 24.38 -15.37 13.61
N LEU A 434 24.63 -16.68 13.57
CA LEU A 434 25.27 -17.36 12.42
C LEU A 434 24.41 -17.22 11.16
N ILE A 435 23.09 -17.46 11.27
CA ILE A 435 22.16 -17.28 10.15
C ILE A 435 22.19 -15.83 9.63
N ALA A 436 22.08 -14.84 10.53
CA ALA A 436 22.16 -13.44 10.15
C ALA A 436 23.50 -13.08 9.48
N GLY A 437 24.62 -13.61 10.01
CA GLY A 437 25.95 -13.43 9.43
C GLY A 437 26.07 -14.01 8.01
N ILE A 438 25.48 -15.17 7.76
CA ILE A 438 25.42 -15.79 6.42
C ILE A 438 24.68 -14.86 5.44
N PHE A 439 23.51 -14.34 5.81
CA PHE A 439 22.77 -13.40 4.96
C PHE A 439 23.53 -12.11 4.66
N VAL A 440 24.15 -11.51 5.69
CA VAL A 440 24.96 -10.29 5.50
C VAL A 440 26.14 -10.57 4.58
N GLY A 441 26.86 -11.68 4.79
CA GLY A 441 27.97 -12.11 3.95
C GLY A 441 27.55 -12.33 2.49
N LEU A 442 26.40 -13.00 2.28
CA LEU A 442 25.81 -13.20 0.96
C LEU A 442 25.46 -11.88 0.27
N PHE A 443 24.89 -10.92 1.00
CA PHE A 443 24.54 -9.62 0.44
C PHE A 443 25.78 -8.83 0.01
N ILE A 444 26.84 -8.86 0.81
CA ILE A 444 28.12 -8.22 0.48
C ILE A 444 28.75 -8.90 -0.75
N ALA A 445 28.73 -10.23 -0.80
CA ALA A 445 29.25 -10.99 -1.93
C ALA A 445 28.44 -10.73 -3.21
N GLN A 446 27.11 -10.73 -3.12
CA GLN A 446 26.19 -10.43 -4.22
C GLN A 446 26.45 -9.04 -4.78
N ARG A 447 26.62 -8.02 -3.91
CA ARG A 447 26.88 -6.64 -4.35
C ARG A 447 28.20 -6.53 -5.10
N ARG A 448 29.28 -7.13 -4.57
CA ARG A 448 30.59 -7.14 -5.26
C ARG A 448 30.53 -7.86 -6.59
N PHE A 449 29.79 -8.97 -6.65
CA PHE A 449 29.61 -9.73 -7.87
C PHE A 449 28.73 -8.97 -8.89
N HIS A 450 27.72 -8.23 -8.43
CA HIS A 450 26.95 -7.32 -9.28
C HIS A 450 27.84 -6.22 -9.88
N GLU A 451 28.72 -5.61 -9.08
CA GLU A 451 29.68 -4.62 -9.57
C GLU A 451 30.62 -5.20 -10.66
N TRP A 452 30.93 -6.49 -10.60
CA TRP A 452 31.76 -7.17 -11.61
C TRP A 452 30.99 -7.52 -12.89
N VAL A 453 29.80 -8.10 -12.77
CA VAL A 453 29.04 -8.62 -13.92
C VAL A 453 28.16 -7.54 -14.56
N GLN A 454 27.83 -6.47 -13.83
CA GLN A 454 26.87 -5.43 -14.23
C GLN A 454 25.50 -6.00 -14.66
N ASN A 455 25.16 -7.19 -14.14
CA ASN A 455 23.91 -7.89 -14.42
C ASN A 455 23.27 -8.31 -13.09
N ALA A 456 22.12 -7.71 -12.77
CA ALA A 456 21.40 -7.98 -11.53
C ALA A 456 20.85 -9.41 -11.46
N TRP A 457 20.39 -9.97 -12.58
CA TRP A 457 19.82 -11.31 -12.61
C TRP A 457 20.86 -12.38 -12.34
N LEU A 458 22.04 -12.27 -12.97
CA LEU A 458 23.13 -13.22 -12.70
C LEU A 458 23.61 -13.10 -11.26
N SER A 459 23.72 -11.88 -10.74
CA SER A 459 24.23 -11.68 -9.39
C SER A 459 23.28 -12.17 -8.29
N TRP A 460 21.99 -11.90 -8.44
CA TRP A 460 20.98 -12.46 -7.54
C TRP A 460 20.82 -13.97 -7.70
N GLY A 461 20.84 -14.49 -8.93
CA GLY A 461 20.77 -15.93 -9.18
C GLY A 461 21.90 -16.71 -8.50
N CYS A 462 23.14 -16.21 -8.59
CA CYS A 462 24.28 -16.82 -7.89
C CYS A 462 24.17 -16.72 -6.36
N ALA A 463 23.69 -15.60 -5.82
CA ALA A 463 23.50 -15.42 -4.38
C ALA A 463 22.44 -16.39 -3.82
N ILE A 464 21.33 -16.58 -4.54
CA ILE A 464 20.26 -17.52 -4.18
C ILE A 464 20.80 -18.96 -4.25
N ALA A 465 21.51 -19.33 -5.32
CA ALA A 465 22.11 -20.66 -5.45
C ALA A 465 23.07 -20.96 -4.29
N LEU A 466 23.91 -19.99 -3.92
CA LEU A 466 24.84 -20.12 -2.80
C LEU A 466 24.09 -20.24 -1.45
N LEU A 467 23.00 -19.48 -1.26
CA LEU A 467 22.14 -19.61 -0.08
C LEU A 467 21.53 -21.01 0.01
N CYS A 468 21.04 -21.58 -1.10
CA CYS A 468 20.51 -22.94 -1.14
C CYS A 468 21.58 -24.00 -0.80
N VAL A 469 22.80 -23.86 -1.32
CA VAL A 469 23.93 -24.76 -1.00
C VAL A 469 24.31 -24.67 0.48
N ILE A 470 24.40 -23.46 1.02
CA ILE A 470 24.72 -23.22 2.44
C ILE A 470 23.60 -23.78 3.33
N GLY A 471 22.34 -23.50 3.02
CA GLY A 471 21.18 -23.96 3.79
C GLY A 471 21.03 -25.49 3.81
N THR A 472 21.23 -26.16 2.67
CA THR A 472 21.18 -27.63 2.60
C THR A 472 22.33 -28.30 3.35
N SER A 473 23.51 -27.69 3.35
CA SER A 473 24.70 -28.22 4.05
C SER A 473 24.65 -28.02 5.57
N LEU A 474 23.92 -27.01 6.05
CA LEU A 474 23.87 -26.63 7.47
C LEU A 474 22.65 -27.15 8.23
N LYS A 475 21.67 -27.76 7.53
CA LYS A 475 20.41 -28.30 8.09
C LYS A 475 20.60 -29.30 9.24
N GLY A 476 21.77 -29.93 9.35
CA GLY A 476 22.12 -30.84 10.46
C GLY A 476 22.92 -30.20 11.61
N VAL A 477 23.50 -29.02 11.40
CA VAL A 477 24.42 -28.36 12.36
C VAL A 477 23.73 -27.22 13.09
N ILE A 478 22.85 -26.50 12.40
CA ILE A 478 22.22 -25.27 12.90
C ILE A 478 20.75 -25.52 13.27
N GLY A 479 20.19 -26.68 12.92
CA GLY A 479 18.75 -26.97 13.01
C GLY A 479 18.01 -26.27 11.89
#